data_AF-A0A9D2GA22-F1
#
_entry.id   AF-A0A9D2GA22-F1
#
_cell.length_a   1.000
_cell.length_b   1.000
_cell.length_c   1.000
_cell.angle_alpha   90.00
_cell.angle_beta   90.00
_cell.angle_gamma   90.00
#
_symmetry.space_group_name_H-M   'P 1'
#
loop_
_entity.id
_entity.type
_entity.pdbx_description
1 polymer ?
#
loop_
_entity_poly.entity_id
_entity_poly.type
_entity_poly.pdbx_seq_one_letter_code
_entity_poly.pdbx_strand_id
1 'polypeptide(L)'
;MGFLKFLFTGKSTDAFKPDFTKSEYDNWLDYISMGGTDKQWKSLKRENKWSFPKDSTEIFMEYQKESKPISDKYYALLEKIEKDWSTLYNLKEYTGTLAQKVEKECIDAINYFKKMHAIDIKYGESSPRNIPAFRRLAMLYERQGKYESSVDVCKQAISFDMDERARMLRMIKKAGRTPTDEEMNLINNE
;
A
#
# COMPACT_ATOMS: atom_id res chain seq x y z
N MET A 1 -4.40 65.03 -14.25
CA MET A 1 -4.01 63.61 -14.37
C MET A 1 -4.48 62.90 -13.11
N GLY A 2 -5.59 62.16 -13.22
CA GLY A 2 -6.24 61.52 -12.08
C GLY A 2 -5.48 60.28 -11.63
N PHE A 3 -5.01 60.29 -10.40
CA PHE A 3 -4.51 59.11 -9.70
C PHE A 3 -5.66 58.11 -9.54
N LEU A 4 -5.55 56.95 -10.20
CA LEU A 4 -6.39 55.79 -9.92
C LEU A 4 -6.09 55.29 -8.50
N LYS A 5 -6.86 55.77 -7.51
CA LYS A 5 -7.01 55.09 -6.22
C LYS A 5 -7.95 53.91 -6.44
N PHE A 6 -7.39 52.74 -6.73
CA PHE A 6 -8.11 51.48 -6.49
C PHE A 6 -8.25 51.33 -4.97
N LEU A 7 -9.38 51.80 -4.44
CA LEU A 7 -9.81 51.46 -3.09
C LEU A 7 -10.22 49.99 -3.10
N PHE A 8 -9.30 49.11 -2.72
CA PHE A 8 -9.69 47.82 -2.19
C PHE A 8 -10.50 48.08 -0.92
N THR A 9 -11.82 47.95 -1.01
CA THR A 9 -12.70 47.85 0.15
C THR A 9 -12.52 46.46 0.76
N GLY A 10 -11.30 46.17 1.23
CA GLY A 10 -10.97 44.95 1.92
C GLY A 10 -11.62 44.96 3.30
N LYS A 11 -12.45 43.95 3.60
CA LYS A 11 -12.85 43.66 4.98
C LYS A 11 -11.57 43.53 5.82
N SER A 12 -11.51 44.20 6.97
CA SER A 12 -10.33 44.11 7.85
C SER A 12 -9.99 42.65 8.14
N THR A 13 -8.72 42.29 7.99
CA THR A 13 -8.18 40.96 8.31
C THR A 13 -8.32 40.64 9.81
N ASP A 14 -8.54 41.65 10.66
CA ASP A 14 -8.80 41.51 12.10
C ASP A 14 -10.10 40.73 12.39
N ALA A 15 -11.01 40.63 11.40
CA ALA A 15 -12.27 39.90 11.53
C ALA A 15 -12.23 38.48 10.92
N PHE A 16 -11.06 38.01 10.44
CA PHE A 16 -10.96 36.68 9.85
C PHE A 16 -11.30 35.59 10.87
N LYS A 17 -12.18 34.67 10.49
CA LYS A 17 -12.51 33.47 11.27
C LYS A 17 -12.20 32.24 10.43
N PRO A 18 -11.31 31.35 10.88
CA PRO A 18 -11.01 30.13 10.15
C PRO A 18 -12.24 29.20 10.13
N ASP A 19 -12.40 28.50 9.01
CA ASP A 19 -13.26 27.34 8.87
C ASP A 19 -12.43 26.08 9.13
N PHE A 20 -12.56 25.52 10.34
CA PHE A 20 -11.82 24.31 10.74
C PHE A 20 -12.31 23.03 10.05
N THR A 21 -13.33 23.11 9.19
CA THR A 21 -13.71 22.00 8.31
C THR A 21 -12.85 21.95 7.05
N LYS A 22 -12.17 23.06 6.69
CA LYS A 22 -11.26 23.17 5.54
C LYS A 22 -9.80 23.04 5.95
N SER A 23 -8.94 22.80 4.97
CA SER A 23 -7.49 22.72 5.18
C SER A 23 -6.86 24.06 5.60
N GLU A 24 -5.61 24.02 6.07
CA GLU A 24 -4.84 25.25 6.29
C GLU A 24 -4.69 26.05 5.00
N TYR A 25 -4.43 25.38 3.88
CA TYR A 25 -4.23 26.04 2.60
C TYR A 25 -5.50 26.78 2.14
N ASP A 26 -6.68 26.17 2.28
CA ASP A 26 -7.95 26.82 1.94
C ASP A 26 -8.22 28.04 2.82
N ASN A 27 -7.99 27.92 4.13
CA ASN A 27 -8.14 29.04 5.05
C ASN A 27 -7.11 30.15 4.78
N TRP A 28 -5.89 29.77 4.39
CA TRP A 28 -4.85 30.71 3.97
C TRP A 28 -5.28 31.45 2.70
N LEU A 29 -5.83 30.76 1.70
CA LEU A 29 -6.38 31.40 0.48
C LEU A 29 -7.50 32.39 0.83
N ASP A 30 -8.45 31.99 1.69
CA ASP A 30 -9.53 32.85 2.15
C ASP A 30 -8.95 34.11 2.86
N TYR A 31 -7.92 33.95 3.69
CA TYR A 31 -7.24 35.05 4.39
C TYR A 31 -6.47 36.00 3.44
N ILE A 32 -5.73 35.45 2.47
CA ILE A 32 -5.02 36.23 1.45
C ILE A 32 -6.02 37.01 0.57
N SER A 33 -7.19 36.43 0.27
CA SER A 33 -8.25 37.11 -0.49
C SER A 33 -8.80 38.35 0.23
N MET A 34 -8.70 38.42 1.56
CA MET A 34 -9.04 39.58 2.38
C MET A 34 -7.93 40.64 2.46
N GLY A 35 -6.82 40.45 1.74
CA GLY A 35 -5.66 41.36 1.76
C GLY A 35 -4.63 41.04 2.84
N GLY A 36 -4.72 39.86 3.47
CA GLY A 36 -3.70 39.37 4.40
C GLY A 36 -2.38 39.00 3.72
N THR A 37 -1.33 38.79 4.52
CA THR A 37 -0.03 38.31 4.05
C THR A 37 0.38 37.03 4.76
N ASP A 38 1.29 36.25 4.17
CA ASP A 38 1.83 35.02 4.77
C ASP A 38 2.43 35.23 6.17
N LYS A 39 3.09 36.36 6.37
CA LYS A 39 3.69 36.70 7.67
C LYS A 39 2.62 36.93 8.74
N GLN A 40 1.53 37.60 8.38
CA GLN A 40 0.40 37.81 9.28
C GLN A 40 -0.34 36.50 9.55
N TRP A 41 -0.59 35.68 8.51
CA TRP A 41 -1.18 34.35 8.66
C TRP A 41 -0.40 33.48 9.66
N LYS A 42 0.93 33.36 9.47
CA LYS A 42 1.79 32.57 10.36
C LYS A 42 1.76 33.07 11.81
N SER A 43 1.69 34.39 12.01
CA SER A 43 1.60 34.99 13.35
C SER A 43 0.25 34.68 13.99
N LEU A 44 -0.84 34.90 13.24
CA LEU A 44 -2.21 34.68 13.67
C LEU A 44 -2.46 33.20 14.04
N LYS A 45 -2.04 32.27 13.19
CA LYS A 45 -2.13 30.82 13.45
C LYS A 45 -1.40 30.45 14.74
N ARG A 46 -0.18 30.97 14.93
CA ARG A 46 0.66 30.66 16.10
C ARG A 46 0.06 31.22 17.39
N GLU A 47 -0.37 32.48 17.37
CA GLU A 47 -0.97 33.16 18.54
C GLU A 47 -2.26 32.48 18.98
N ASN A 48 -3.10 32.08 18.03
CA ASN A 48 -4.36 31.41 18.29
C ASN A 48 -4.26 29.89 18.43
N LYS A 49 -3.06 29.31 18.23
CA LYS A 49 -2.81 27.86 18.27
C LYS A 49 -3.75 27.06 17.35
N TRP A 50 -4.03 27.60 16.17
CA TRP A 50 -4.92 26.94 15.21
C TRP A 50 -4.30 25.68 14.63
N SER A 51 -5.11 24.63 14.56
CA SER A 51 -4.82 23.37 13.92
C SER A 51 -5.91 23.10 12.90
N PHE A 52 -5.51 22.69 11.70
CA PHE A 52 -6.41 22.43 10.58
C PHE A 52 -6.31 20.96 10.18
N PRO A 53 -7.37 20.39 9.59
CA PRO A 53 -7.27 19.11 8.93
C PRO A 53 -6.25 19.18 7.80
N LYS A 54 -5.59 18.05 7.53
CA LYS A 54 -4.67 17.91 6.41
C LYS A 54 -5.45 17.97 5.11
N ASP A 55 -4.90 18.67 4.11
CA ASP A 55 -5.43 18.59 2.75
C ASP A 55 -5.03 17.27 2.06
N SER A 56 -5.63 17.01 0.89
CA SER A 56 -5.34 15.82 0.09
C SER A 56 -3.88 15.71 -0.34
N THR A 57 -3.19 16.83 -0.54
CA THR A 57 -1.77 16.86 -0.91
C THR A 57 -0.89 16.43 0.26
N GLU A 58 -1.15 16.95 1.46
CA GLU A 58 -0.46 16.55 2.68
C GLU A 58 -0.65 15.05 2.97
N ILE A 59 -1.89 14.56 2.86
CA ILE A 59 -2.22 13.14 3.02
C ILE A 59 -1.45 12.30 1.99
N PHE A 60 -1.46 12.71 0.71
CA PHE A 60 -0.73 12.01 -0.35
C PHE A 60 0.78 11.99 -0.11
N MET A 61 1.37 13.10 0.34
CA MET A 61 2.80 13.18 0.62
C MET A 61 3.22 12.26 1.78
N GLU A 62 2.39 12.16 2.82
CA GLU A 62 2.62 11.22 3.93
C GLU A 62 2.49 9.76 3.49
N TYR A 63 1.47 9.45 2.70
CA TYR A 63 1.31 8.14 2.07
C TYR A 63 2.55 7.77 1.24
N GLN A 64 3.00 8.66 0.35
CA GLN A 64 4.19 8.43 -0.48
C GLN A 64 5.44 8.23 0.37
N LYS A 65 5.62 9.03 1.42
CA LYS A 65 6.77 8.93 2.33
C LYS A 65 6.82 7.58 3.04
N GLU A 66 5.68 7.02 3.44
CA GLU A 66 5.60 5.71 4.08
C GLU A 66 5.68 4.56 3.08
N SER A 67 4.91 4.63 1.98
CA SER A 67 4.74 3.54 1.02
C SER A 67 5.96 3.33 0.13
N LYS A 68 6.56 4.42 -0.39
CA LYS A 68 7.65 4.35 -1.38
C LYS A 68 8.85 3.46 -0.99
N PRO A 69 9.47 3.59 0.19
CA PRO A 69 10.63 2.76 0.54
C PRO A 69 10.30 1.27 0.67
N ILE A 70 9.03 0.93 0.86
CA ILE A 70 8.54 -0.45 0.97
C ILE A 70 8.18 -0.97 -0.43
N SER A 71 7.46 -0.19 -1.23
CA SER A 71 7.08 -0.54 -2.59
C SER A 71 8.30 -0.71 -3.50
N ASP A 72 9.31 0.16 -3.39
CA ASP A 72 10.57 0.05 -4.15
C ASP A 72 11.27 -1.31 -3.88
N LYS A 73 11.29 -1.76 -2.61
CA LYS A 73 11.87 -3.07 -2.24
C LYS A 73 11.03 -4.24 -2.73
N TYR A 74 9.70 -4.12 -2.65
CA TYR A 74 8.77 -5.13 -3.15
C TYR A 74 8.95 -5.36 -4.66
N TYR A 75 8.90 -4.29 -5.47
CA TYR A 75 9.00 -4.39 -6.92
C TYR A 75 10.38 -4.86 -7.38
N ALA A 76 11.46 -4.43 -6.71
CA ALA A 76 12.80 -4.93 -6.99
C ALA A 76 12.95 -6.44 -6.73
N LEU A 77 12.22 -7.00 -5.75
CA LEU A 77 12.20 -8.45 -5.53
C LEU A 77 11.37 -9.18 -6.58
N LEU A 78 10.24 -8.62 -7.03
CA LEU A 78 9.43 -9.25 -8.08
C LEU A 78 10.23 -9.44 -9.38
N GLU A 79 11.01 -8.44 -9.78
CA GLU A 79 11.87 -8.52 -10.97
C GLU A 79 12.89 -9.66 -10.84
N LYS A 80 13.53 -9.80 -9.67
CA LYS A 80 14.48 -10.90 -9.39
C LYS A 80 13.80 -12.26 -9.41
N ILE A 81 12.66 -12.38 -8.73
CA ILE A 81 11.87 -13.62 -8.68
C ILE A 81 11.47 -14.05 -10.09
N GLU A 82 11.01 -13.13 -10.94
CA GLU A 82 10.59 -13.46 -12.31
C GLU A 82 11.73 -14.06 -13.13
N LYS A 83 12.91 -13.41 -13.08
CA LYS A 83 14.11 -13.88 -13.76
C LYS A 83 14.57 -15.24 -13.23
N ASP A 84 14.77 -15.35 -11.92
CA ASP A 84 15.32 -16.57 -11.30
C ASP A 84 14.33 -17.74 -11.38
N TRP A 85 13.02 -17.48 -11.30
CA TRP A 85 11.98 -18.48 -11.52
C TRP A 85 12.04 -19.08 -12.92
N SER A 86 12.23 -18.24 -13.94
CA SER A 86 12.34 -18.69 -15.32
C SER A 86 13.54 -19.63 -15.51
N THR A 87 14.69 -19.29 -14.92
CA THR A 87 15.88 -20.16 -14.89
C THR A 87 15.61 -21.48 -14.17
N LEU A 88 15.06 -21.40 -12.96
CA LEU A 88 14.76 -22.57 -12.12
C LEU A 88 13.79 -23.54 -12.80
N TYR A 89 12.73 -23.02 -13.42
CA TYR A 89 11.72 -23.81 -14.14
C TYR A 89 12.31 -24.56 -15.33
N ASN A 90 13.18 -23.89 -16.11
CA ASN A 90 13.84 -24.47 -17.27
C ASN A 90 14.85 -25.56 -16.88
N LEU A 91 15.62 -25.33 -15.82
CA LEU A 91 16.61 -26.29 -15.30
C LEU A 91 15.96 -27.44 -14.50
N LYS A 92 14.70 -27.28 -14.08
CA LYS A 92 13.97 -28.20 -13.20
C LYS A 92 14.68 -28.45 -11.85
N GLU A 93 15.46 -27.48 -11.37
CA GLU A 93 16.24 -27.59 -10.14
C GLU A 93 15.52 -26.91 -8.96
N TYR A 94 14.56 -27.62 -8.35
CA TYR A 94 13.66 -27.05 -7.34
C TYR A 94 14.20 -27.12 -5.89
N THR A 95 15.38 -27.69 -5.66
CA THR A 95 15.94 -27.93 -4.31
C THR A 95 17.32 -27.31 -4.11
N GLY A 96 17.96 -26.81 -5.16
CA GLY A 96 19.32 -26.26 -5.13
C GLY A 96 19.42 -24.85 -4.54
N THR A 97 20.59 -24.24 -4.68
CA THR A 97 20.88 -22.90 -4.16
C THR A 97 19.99 -21.83 -4.78
N LEU A 98 19.70 -21.93 -6.07
CA LEU A 98 18.78 -21.02 -6.76
C LEU A 98 17.36 -21.13 -6.20
N ALA A 99 16.89 -22.35 -5.90
CA ALA A 99 15.58 -22.56 -5.28
C ALA A 99 15.48 -21.95 -3.88
N GLN A 100 16.51 -22.13 -3.05
CA GLN A 100 16.57 -21.51 -1.72
C GLN A 100 16.58 -19.99 -1.80
N LYS A 101 17.27 -19.41 -2.79
CA LYS A 101 17.26 -17.98 -3.05
C LYS A 101 15.87 -17.49 -3.44
N VAL A 102 15.22 -18.14 -4.42
CA VAL A 102 13.86 -17.79 -4.86
C VAL A 102 12.84 -17.93 -3.72
N GLU A 103 12.95 -18.97 -2.90
CA GLU A 103 12.12 -19.16 -1.71
C GLU A 103 12.22 -17.96 -0.78
N LYS A 104 13.45 -17.57 -0.41
CA LYS A 104 13.71 -16.41 0.44
C LYS A 104 13.17 -15.12 -0.17
N GLU A 105 13.43 -14.87 -1.46
CA GLU A 105 12.99 -13.66 -2.14
C GLU A 105 11.46 -13.59 -2.21
N CYS A 106 10.76 -14.71 -2.43
CA CYS A 106 9.30 -14.75 -2.39
C CYS A 106 8.77 -14.43 -0.99
N ILE A 107 9.36 -15.00 0.06
CA ILE A 107 8.99 -14.70 1.45
C ILE A 107 9.19 -13.22 1.77
N ASP A 108 10.34 -12.66 1.39
CA ASP A 108 10.63 -11.23 1.59
C ASP A 108 9.64 -10.35 0.83
N ALA A 109 9.31 -10.69 -0.43
CA ALA A 109 8.34 -9.96 -1.23
C ALA A 109 6.94 -9.99 -0.61
N ILE A 110 6.49 -11.14 -0.11
CA ILE A 110 5.21 -11.27 0.61
C ILE A 110 5.21 -10.39 1.88
N ASN A 111 6.32 -10.35 2.61
CA ASN A 111 6.44 -9.50 3.81
C ASN A 111 6.39 -8.01 3.47
N TYR A 112 7.05 -7.57 2.39
CA TYR A 112 6.93 -6.18 1.93
C TYR A 112 5.53 -5.86 1.42
N PHE A 113 4.89 -6.77 0.70
CA PHE A 113 3.50 -6.61 0.28
C PHE A 113 2.57 -6.42 1.49
N LYS A 114 2.67 -7.25 2.53
CA LYS A 114 1.85 -7.11 3.75
C LYS A 114 2.03 -5.74 4.42
N LYS A 115 3.27 -5.22 4.46
CA LYS A 115 3.56 -3.88 5.00
C LYS A 115 2.96 -2.78 4.13
N MET A 116 3.09 -2.90 2.81
CA MET A 116 2.53 -1.95 1.85
C MET A 116 1.00 -1.94 1.94
N HIS A 117 0.37 -3.12 1.98
CA HIS A 117 -1.09 -3.27 2.11
C HIS A 117 -1.64 -2.62 3.39
N ALA A 118 -0.93 -2.74 4.51
CA ALA A 118 -1.33 -2.06 5.75
C ALA A 118 -1.26 -0.52 5.62
N ILE A 119 -0.28 0.00 4.86
CA ILE A 119 -0.19 1.43 4.56
C ILE A 119 -1.32 1.83 3.62
N ASP A 120 -1.60 1.06 2.59
CA ASP A 120 -2.68 1.34 1.64
C ASP A 120 -4.02 1.44 2.39
N ILE A 121 -4.34 0.47 3.25
CA ILE A 121 -5.55 0.50 4.11
C ILE A 121 -5.59 1.76 4.98
N LYS A 122 -4.48 2.11 5.63
CA LYS A 122 -4.39 3.28 6.50
C LYS A 122 -4.75 4.58 5.77
N TYR A 123 -4.40 4.69 4.49
CA TYR A 123 -4.62 5.89 3.67
C TYR A 123 -5.86 5.76 2.75
N GLY A 124 -6.61 4.66 2.81
CA GLY A 124 -7.75 4.41 1.93
C GLY A 124 -7.37 4.16 0.46
N GLU A 125 -6.12 3.78 0.23
CA GLU A 125 -5.56 3.46 -1.09
C GLU A 125 -5.78 1.99 -1.44
N SER A 126 -5.69 1.65 -2.73
CA SER A 126 -5.87 0.28 -3.20
C SER A 126 -4.54 -0.47 -3.32
N SER A 127 -4.48 -1.68 -2.79
CA SER A 127 -3.32 -2.57 -2.97
C SER A 127 -3.36 -3.35 -4.30
N PRO A 128 -2.20 -3.81 -4.80
CA PRO A 128 -2.15 -4.72 -5.94
C PRO A 128 -2.91 -6.02 -5.65
N ARG A 129 -3.81 -6.43 -6.55
CA ARG A 129 -4.64 -7.64 -6.37
C ARG A 129 -3.95 -8.94 -6.76
N ASN A 130 -2.96 -8.87 -7.65
CA ASN A 130 -2.21 -10.04 -8.11
C ASN A 130 -0.77 -9.92 -7.60
N ILE A 131 -0.39 -10.83 -6.71
CA ILE A 131 0.91 -10.84 -6.03
C ILE A 131 1.68 -12.10 -6.47
N PRO A 132 2.53 -12.03 -7.52
CA PRO A 132 3.17 -13.21 -8.09
C PRO A 132 3.97 -14.04 -7.08
N ALA A 133 4.54 -13.40 -6.05
CA ALA A 133 5.35 -14.06 -5.04
C ALA A 133 4.62 -15.21 -4.32
N PHE A 134 3.33 -15.06 -3.98
CA PHE A 134 2.54 -16.14 -3.39
C PHE A 134 2.46 -17.35 -4.32
N ARG A 135 2.11 -17.10 -5.58
CA ARG A 135 1.98 -18.16 -6.58
C ARG A 135 3.31 -18.87 -6.83
N ARG A 136 4.42 -18.12 -6.94
CA ARG A 136 5.76 -18.69 -7.12
C ARG A 136 6.20 -19.53 -5.93
N LEU A 137 5.97 -19.05 -4.71
CA LEU A 137 6.30 -19.79 -3.50
C LEU A 137 5.48 -21.08 -3.36
N ALA A 138 4.16 -21.01 -3.59
CA ALA A 138 3.29 -22.19 -3.55
C ALA A 138 3.69 -23.22 -4.61
N MET A 139 4.01 -22.78 -5.83
CA MET A 139 4.55 -23.64 -6.89
C MET A 139 5.90 -24.26 -6.53
N LEU A 140 6.78 -23.51 -5.88
CA LEU A 140 8.09 -24.03 -5.45
C LEU A 140 7.91 -25.15 -4.44
N TYR A 141 7.09 -24.93 -3.42
CA TYR A 141 6.75 -25.94 -2.41
C TYR A 141 6.07 -27.16 -3.01
N GLU A 142 5.16 -26.97 -3.98
CA GLU A 142 4.58 -28.08 -4.74
C GLU A 142 5.66 -28.93 -5.43
N ARG A 143 6.67 -28.29 -6.03
CA ARG A 143 7.76 -28.97 -6.75
C ARG A 143 8.78 -29.62 -5.82
N GLN A 144 8.93 -29.10 -4.61
CA GLN A 144 9.76 -29.68 -3.56
C GLN A 144 9.06 -30.83 -2.80
N GLY A 145 7.77 -31.09 -3.07
CA GLY A 145 6.97 -32.06 -2.32
C GLY A 145 6.53 -31.57 -0.94
N LYS A 146 6.73 -30.29 -0.62
CA LYS A 146 6.31 -29.64 0.63
C LYS A 146 4.84 -29.20 0.53
N TYR A 147 3.93 -30.17 0.44
CA TYR A 147 2.53 -29.88 0.12
C TYR A 147 1.82 -29.04 1.19
N GLU A 148 2.04 -29.31 2.48
CA GLU A 148 1.43 -28.50 3.55
C GLU A 148 1.92 -27.05 3.52
N SER A 149 3.22 -26.82 3.32
CA SER A 149 3.74 -25.45 3.15
C SER A 149 3.13 -24.75 1.93
N SER A 150 2.84 -25.49 0.85
CA SER A 150 2.12 -24.94 -0.30
C SER A 150 0.66 -24.57 0.04
N VAL A 151 -0.03 -25.39 0.85
CA VAL A 151 -1.38 -25.09 1.36
C VAL A 151 -1.36 -23.81 2.20
N ASP A 152 -0.41 -23.66 3.12
CA ASP A 152 -0.29 -22.47 3.98
C ASP A 152 -0.10 -21.18 3.17
N VAL A 153 0.70 -21.25 2.09
CA VAL A 153 0.90 -20.11 1.18
C VAL A 153 -0.39 -19.80 0.41
N CYS A 154 -1.13 -20.82 -0.04
CA CYS A 154 -2.42 -20.61 -0.71
C CYS A 154 -3.46 -19.99 0.23
N LYS A 155 -3.56 -20.45 1.49
CA LYS A 155 -4.45 -19.85 2.50
C LYS A 155 -4.16 -18.36 2.69
N GLN A 156 -2.88 -18.01 2.81
CA GLN A 156 -2.48 -16.61 2.91
C GLN A 156 -2.84 -15.81 1.65
N ALA A 157 -2.63 -16.36 0.46
CA ALA A 157 -3.00 -15.69 -0.79
C ALA A 157 -4.52 -15.43 -0.87
N ILE A 158 -5.35 -16.42 -0.50
CA ILE A 158 -6.82 -16.30 -0.48
C ILE A 158 -7.27 -15.21 0.50
N SER A 159 -6.58 -15.02 1.64
CA SER A 159 -6.89 -13.93 2.57
C SER A 159 -6.66 -12.51 2.01
N PHE A 160 -5.99 -12.41 0.86
CA PHE A 160 -5.81 -11.18 0.07
C PHE A 160 -6.60 -11.25 -1.26
N ASP A 161 -7.71 -11.98 -1.27
CA ASP A 161 -8.62 -12.14 -2.42
C ASP A 161 -7.97 -12.73 -3.69
N MET A 162 -6.85 -13.46 -3.55
CA MET A 162 -6.22 -14.13 -4.67
C MET A 162 -6.88 -15.48 -4.97
N ASP A 163 -7.05 -15.79 -6.26
CA ASP A 163 -7.54 -17.09 -6.71
C ASP A 163 -6.44 -18.17 -6.65
N GLU A 164 -6.30 -18.81 -5.49
CA GLU A 164 -5.44 -19.99 -5.28
C GLU A 164 -6.19 -21.20 -4.70
N ARG A 165 -7.54 -21.16 -4.64
CA ARG A 165 -8.40 -22.24 -4.10
C ARG A 165 -8.17 -23.58 -4.81
N ALA A 166 -8.11 -23.56 -6.14
CA ALA A 166 -7.86 -24.76 -6.94
C ALA A 166 -6.48 -25.38 -6.69
N ARG A 167 -5.46 -24.54 -6.44
CA ARG A 167 -4.11 -25.01 -6.04
C ARG A 167 -4.16 -25.60 -4.64
N MET A 168 -4.77 -24.90 -3.70
CA MET A 168 -4.93 -25.35 -2.33
C MET A 168 -5.55 -26.75 -2.25
N LEU A 169 -6.71 -26.95 -2.90
CA LEU A 169 -7.38 -28.25 -2.94
C LEU A 169 -6.49 -29.35 -3.55
N ARG A 170 -5.76 -29.03 -4.63
CA ARG A 170 -4.80 -29.97 -5.23
C ARG A 170 -3.67 -30.33 -4.26
N MET A 171 -3.17 -29.37 -3.48
CA MET A 171 -2.07 -29.60 -2.53
C MET A 171 -2.51 -30.42 -1.32
N ILE A 172 -3.70 -30.17 -0.79
CA ILE A 172 -4.33 -30.97 0.26
C ILE A 172 -4.41 -32.44 -0.17
N LYS A 173 -4.90 -32.70 -1.39
CA LYS A 173 -4.96 -34.06 -1.95
C LYS A 173 -3.56 -34.69 -2.06
N LYS A 174 -2.56 -33.94 -2.52
CA LYS A 174 -1.18 -34.44 -2.64
C LYS A 174 -0.53 -34.70 -1.28
N ALA A 175 -0.95 -33.99 -0.22
CA ALA A 175 -0.54 -34.23 1.14
C ALA A 175 -1.18 -35.50 1.76
N GLY A 176 -2.16 -36.11 1.07
CA GLY A 176 -2.79 -37.36 1.52
C GLY A 176 -3.87 -37.18 2.57
N ARG A 177 -4.45 -35.98 2.69
CA ARG A 177 -5.54 -35.68 3.62
C ARG A 177 -6.74 -35.05 2.93
N THR A 178 -7.85 -34.94 3.66
CA THR A 178 -9.01 -34.12 3.29
C THR A 178 -8.85 -32.69 3.83
N PRO A 179 -9.54 -31.70 3.26
CA PRO A 179 -9.52 -30.34 3.82
C PRO A 179 -10.13 -30.31 5.22
N THR A 180 -9.66 -29.40 6.06
CA THR A 180 -10.29 -29.08 7.35
C THR A 180 -11.56 -28.25 7.13
N ASP A 181 -12.41 -28.09 8.14
CA ASP A 181 -13.61 -27.25 8.05
C ASP A 181 -13.27 -25.79 7.67
N GLU A 182 -12.19 -25.24 8.24
CA GLU A 182 -11.68 -23.91 7.90
C GLU A 182 -11.27 -23.83 6.42
N GLU A 183 -10.54 -24.83 5.94
CA GLU A 183 -10.08 -24.89 4.55
C GLU A 183 -11.25 -25.08 3.57
N MET A 184 -12.25 -25.89 3.94
CA MET A 184 -13.48 -26.05 3.17
C MET A 184 -14.24 -24.73 3.04
N ASN A 185 -14.32 -23.94 4.11
CA ASN A 185 -14.94 -22.62 4.05
C ASN A 185 -14.19 -21.68 3.08
N LEU A 186 -12.85 -21.68 3.11
CA LEU A 186 -12.04 -20.89 2.17
C LEU A 186 -12.21 -21.34 0.70
N ILE A 187 -12.38 -22.64 0.48
CA ILE A 187 -12.58 -23.22 -0.85
C ILE A 187 -13.96 -22.86 -1.42
N ASN A 188 -15.00 -22.89 -0.58
CA ASN A 188 -16.40 -22.71 -0.99
C ASN A 188 -16.86 -21.25 -1.07
N ASN A 189 -16.17 -20.32 -0.40
CA ASN A 189 -16.50 -18.90 -0.45
C ASN A 189 -16.00 -18.30 -1.78
N GLU A 190 -16.93 -18.08 -2.72
CA GLU A 190 -16.70 -17.36 -3.99
C GLU A 190 -16.70 -15.84 -3.79
#